data_AF-A0A0R3SLF8-F1
#
_entry.id   AF-A0A0R3SLF8-F1
#
_cell.length_a   1.000
_cell.length_b   1.000
_cell.length_c   1.000
_cell.angle_alpha   90.00
_cell.angle_beta   90.00
_cell.angle_gamma   90.00
#
_symmetry.space_group_name_H-M   'P 1'
#
loop_
_entity.id
_entity.type
_entity.pdbx_description
1 polymer ?
#
loop_
_entity_poly.entity_id
_entity_poly.type
_entity_poly.pdbx_seq_one_letter_code
_entity_poly.pdbx_strand_id
1 'polypeptide(L)'
;MGPINFLPLCWAQDLVTEMYKEKNIVFDRAVELLTVEIGAYRDRLYKLVVYDWINVPLVYTQVATLIVYAYFAFALFAWQYLDPKKPYKNNSVDLYVPIFGLLRFLFYMGWLKVAETLISPFGEDEDDFEIEEYIERNVQVGLN
;
A
#
# COMPACT_ATOMS: atom_id res chain seq x y z
N MET A 1 5.83 -10.75 22.57
CA MET A 1 5.33 -12.05 22.09
C MET A 1 5.30 -11.92 20.57
N GLY A 2 6.02 -12.76 19.83
CA GLY A 2 6.06 -12.66 18.36
C GLY A 2 4.71 -13.02 17.71
N PRO A 3 4.51 -12.73 16.42
CA PRO A 3 3.28 -13.09 15.73
C PRO A 3 3.05 -14.61 15.78
N ILE A 4 1.85 -15.02 16.19
CA ILE A 4 1.44 -16.43 16.37
C ILE A 4 0.77 -16.98 15.08
N ASN A 5 0.79 -16.21 13.99
CA ASN A 5 0.14 -16.53 12.72
C ASN A 5 0.62 -17.83 12.05
N PHE A 6 1.80 -18.33 12.40
CA PHE A 6 2.33 -19.60 11.89
C PHE A 6 1.74 -20.84 12.59
N LEU A 7 1.16 -20.68 13.78
CA LEU A 7 0.75 -21.81 14.62
C LEU A 7 -0.37 -22.66 13.99
N PRO A 8 -1.44 -22.08 13.40
CA PRO A 8 -2.45 -22.88 12.69
C PRO A 8 -1.90 -23.67 11.50
N LEU A 9 -0.83 -23.17 10.85
CA LEU A 9 -0.19 -23.88 9.74
C LEU A 9 0.64 -25.07 10.21
N CYS A 10 1.27 -24.96 11.39
CA CYS A 10 1.89 -26.12 12.04
C CYS A 10 0.84 -27.19 12.36
N TRP A 11 -0.31 -26.80 12.92
CA TRP A 11 -1.40 -27.74 13.20
C TRP A 11 -1.94 -28.41 11.93
N ALA A 12 -2.08 -27.67 10.84
CA ALA A 12 -2.49 -28.24 9.55
C ALA A 12 -1.47 -29.28 9.04
N GLN A 13 -0.17 -28.99 9.16
CA GLN A 13 0.89 -29.92 8.77
C GLN A 13 0.93 -31.19 9.65
N ASP A 14 0.71 -31.03 10.96
CA ASP A 14 0.62 -32.15 11.90
C ASP A 14 -0.59 -33.03 11.58
N LEU A 15 -1.74 -32.42 11.25
CA LEU A 15 -2.96 -33.12 10.84
C LEU A 15 -2.75 -33.93 9.55
N VAL A 16 -2.07 -33.37 8.55
CA VAL A 16 -1.72 -34.10 7.31
C VAL A 16 -0.87 -35.33 7.64
N THR A 17 0.08 -35.18 8.57
CA THR A 17 0.96 -36.28 9.00
C THR A 17 0.19 -37.36 9.76
N GLU A 18 -0.79 -36.97 10.58
CA GLU A 18 -1.69 -37.89 11.29
C GLU A 18 -2.60 -38.66 10.33
N MET A 19 -3.25 -37.98 9.38
CA MET A 19 -4.11 -38.62 8.37
C MET A 19 -3.35 -39.62 7.50
N TYR A 20 -2.07 -39.39 7.24
CA TYR A 20 -1.21 -40.37 6.55
C TYR A 20 -0.94 -41.61 7.41
N LYS A 21 -0.65 -41.45 8.71
CA LYS A 21 -0.45 -42.57 9.65
C LYS A 21 -1.71 -43.42 9.82
N GLU A 22 -2.88 -42.78 9.84
CA GLU A 22 -4.19 -43.44 9.91
C GLU A 22 -4.61 -44.10 8.59
N LYS A 23 -3.81 -43.93 7.52
CA LYS A 23 -4.10 -44.40 6.16
C LYS A 23 -5.35 -43.78 5.52
N ASN A 24 -5.79 -42.63 6.02
CA ASN A 24 -6.81 -41.80 5.36
C ASN A 24 -6.27 -41.16 4.08
N ILE A 25 -4.98 -40.77 4.10
CA ILE A 25 -4.22 -40.41 2.90
C ILE A 25 -3.32 -41.58 2.54
N VAL A 26 -3.54 -42.18 1.37
CA VAL A 26 -2.85 -43.43 0.96
C VAL A 26 -1.57 -43.15 0.16
N PHE A 27 -1.52 -42.05 -0.59
CA PHE A 27 -0.44 -41.75 -1.53
C PHE A 27 0.56 -40.77 -0.94
N ASP A 28 1.84 -41.13 -0.91
CA ASP A 28 2.94 -40.25 -0.46
C ASP A 28 2.98 -38.93 -1.23
N ARG A 29 2.65 -38.98 -2.52
CA ARG A 29 2.57 -37.79 -3.38
C ARG A 29 1.50 -36.80 -2.92
N ALA A 30 0.37 -37.28 -2.37
CA ALA A 30 -0.67 -36.39 -1.87
C ALA A 30 -0.21 -35.65 -0.60
N VAL A 31 0.52 -36.32 0.29
CA VAL A 31 1.14 -35.68 1.47
C VAL A 31 2.14 -34.62 1.04
N GLU A 32 3.02 -34.94 0.10
CA GLU A 32 4.01 -33.99 -0.43
C GLU A 32 3.34 -32.74 -1.02
N LEU A 33 2.30 -32.92 -1.85
CA LEU A 33 1.55 -31.82 -2.44
C LEU A 33 0.89 -30.93 -1.38
N LEU A 34 0.23 -31.53 -0.38
CA LEU A 34 -0.41 -30.78 0.72
C LEU A 34 0.61 -29.99 1.52
N THR A 35 1.76 -30.58 1.85
CA THR A 35 2.85 -29.90 2.55
C THR A 35 3.42 -28.74 1.73
N VAL A 36 3.57 -28.91 0.43
CA VAL A 36 4.02 -27.83 -0.47
C VAL A 36 3.01 -26.67 -0.50
N GLU A 37 1.71 -26.95 -0.61
CA GLU A 37 0.68 -25.90 -0.61
C GLU A 37 0.57 -25.17 0.73
N ILE A 38 0.65 -25.88 1.86
CA ILE A 38 0.71 -25.27 3.20
C ILE A 38 1.94 -24.35 3.31
N GLY A 39 3.10 -24.80 2.83
CA GLY A 39 4.32 -24.00 2.78
C GLY A 39 4.18 -22.76 1.92
N ALA A 40 3.58 -22.90 0.72
CA ALA A 40 3.34 -21.79 -0.18
C ALA A 40 2.37 -20.75 0.42
N TYR A 41 1.36 -21.20 1.18
CA TYR A 41 0.45 -20.30 1.90
C TYR A 41 1.18 -19.55 3.04
N ARG A 42 2.01 -20.25 3.82
CA ARG A 42 2.88 -19.64 4.84
C ARG A 42 3.74 -18.53 4.25
N ASP A 43 4.36 -18.77 3.11
CA ASP A 43 5.25 -17.81 2.48
C ASP A 43 4.50 -16.56 1.99
N ARG A 44 3.23 -16.69 1.55
CA ARG A 44 2.36 -15.54 1.22
C ARG A 44 2.01 -14.73 2.47
N LEU A 45 1.65 -15.37 3.57
CA LEU A 45 1.39 -14.68 4.84
C LEU A 45 2.65 -13.98 5.37
N TYR A 46 3.81 -14.63 5.26
CA TYR A 46 5.07 -14.03 5.70
C TYR A 46 5.43 -12.80 4.86
N LYS A 47 5.17 -12.81 3.55
CA LYS A 47 5.36 -11.61 2.70
C LYS A 47 4.55 -10.42 3.22
N LEU A 48 3.31 -10.63 3.67
CA LEU A 48 2.50 -9.55 4.27
C LEU A 48 3.15 -8.99 5.54
N VAL A 49 3.65 -9.87 6.42
CA VAL A 49 4.40 -9.46 7.61
C VAL A 49 5.67 -8.69 7.25
N VAL A 50 6.37 -9.08 6.17
CA VAL A 50 7.56 -8.38 5.71
C VAL A 50 7.23 -6.98 5.18
N TYR A 51 6.13 -6.81 4.45
CA TYR A 51 5.69 -5.49 3.98
C TYR A 51 5.31 -4.57 5.14
N ASP A 52 4.66 -5.10 6.19
CA ASP A 52 4.35 -4.35 7.40
C ASP A 52 5.61 -4.01 8.22
N TRP A 53 6.54 -4.96 8.31
CA TRP A 53 7.76 -4.78 9.10
C TRP A 53 8.77 -3.84 8.45
N ILE A 54 8.96 -3.96 7.13
CA ILE A 54 9.91 -3.16 6.35
C ILE A 54 9.13 -2.09 5.58
N ASN A 55 8.85 -0.99 6.28
CA ASN A 55 8.23 0.18 5.69
C ASN A 55 9.21 0.93 4.76
N VAL A 56 8.66 1.72 3.85
CA VAL A 56 9.44 2.67 3.05
C VAL A 56 10.27 3.56 3.98
N PRO A 57 11.58 3.73 3.76
CA PRO A 57 12.41 4.55 4.63
C PRO A 57 11.82 5.94 4.82
N LEU A 58 11.64 6.34 6.08
CA LEU A 58 10.99 7.59 6.45
C LEU A 58 11.61 8.82 5.78
N VAL A 59 12.92 8.80 5.57
CA VAL A 59 13.64 9.90 4.90
C VAL A 59 13.15 10.10 3.47
N TYR A 60 12.75 9.04 2.76
CA TYR A 60 12.27 9.16 1.38
C TYR A 60 10.92 9.88 1.30
N THR A 61 9.98 9.52 2.17
CA THR A 61 8.68 10.20 2.23
C THR A 61 8.86 11.65 2.68
N GLN A 62 9.68 11.89 3.71
CA GLN A 62 9.98 13.24 4.19
C GLN A 62 10.60 14.15 3.12
N VAL A 63 11.60 13.63 2.37
CA VAL A 63 12.26 14.42 1.31
C VAL A 63 11.27 14.74 0.19
N ALA A 64 10.44 13.78 -0.23
CA ALA A 64 9.43 14.00 -1.26
C ALA A 64 8.42 15.08 -0.84
N THR A 65 7.86 14.97 0.37
CA THR A 65 6.92 15.97 0.91
C THR A 65 7.57 17.35 1.02
N LEU A 66 8.80 17.42 1.53
CA LEU A 66 9.53 18.68 1.69
C LEU A 66 9.75 19.36 0.33
N ILE A 67 10.14 18.62 -0.71
CA ILE A 67 10.39 19.18 -2.05
C ILE A 67 9.09 19.78 -2.62
N VAL A 68 7.99 19.03 -2.58
CA VAL A 68 6.70 19.49 -3.11
C VAL A 68 6.20 20.72 -2.34
N TYR A 69 6.30 20.69 -1.00
CA TYR A 69 5.83 21.80 -0.17
C TYR A 69 6.71 23.04 -0.32
N ALA A 70 8.03 22.88 -0.36
CA ALA A 70 8.95 24.00 -0.59
C ALA A 70 8.72 24.63 -1.96
N TYR A 71 8.54 23.82 -3.01
CA TYR A 71 8.21 24.31 -4.35
C TYR A 71 6.97 25.21 -4.32
N PHE A 72 5.88 24.75 -3.69
CA PHE A 72 4.66 25.55 -3.62
C PHE A 72 4.76 26.73 -2.67
N ALA A 73 5.51 26.63 -1.58
CA ALA A 73 5.77 27.76 -0.68
C ALA A 73 6.41 28.94 -1.43
N PHE A 74 7.40 28.68 -2.29
CA PHE A 74 7.99 29.73 -3.14
C PHE A 74 7.08 30.12 -4.31
N ALA A 75 6.36 29.17 -4.91
CA ALA A 75 5.44 29.44 -6.00
C ALA A 75 4.30 30.40 -5.60
N LEU A 76 3.85 30.36 -4.34
CA LEU A 76 2.85 31.30 -3.81
C LEU A 76 3.27 32.76 -3.96
N PHE A 77 4.55 33.06 -3.78
CA PHE A 77 5.10 34.41 -3.98
C PHE A 77 5.43 34.67 -5.46
N ALA A 78 6.01 33.67 -6.14
CA ALA A 78 6.48 33.82 -7.52
C ALA A 78 5.36 33.94 -8.55
N TRP A 79 4.18 33.38 -8.30
CA TRP A 79 3.04 33.38 -9.22
C TRP A 79 2.02 34.47 -8.95
N GLN A 80 2.32 35.42 -8.06
CA GLN A 80 1.49 36.61 -7.89
C GLN A 80 1.50 37.46 -9.16
N TYR A 81 0.33 37.86 -9.63
CA TYR A 81 0.23 38.89 -10.65
C TYR A 81 0.65 40.24 -10.04
N LEU A 82 1.70 40.85 -10.61
CA LEU A 82 2.14 42.18 -10.20
C LEU A 82 1.43 43.25 -11.04
N ASP A 83 1.33 44.46 -10.49
CA ASP A 83 0.71 45.62 -11.15
C ASP A 83 1.29 45.82 -12.57
N PRO A 84 0.46 45.65 -13.63
CA PRO A 84 0.90 45.79 -15.02
C PRO A 84 1.39 47.20 -15.37
N LYS A 85 1.06 48.21 -14.57
CA LYS A 85 1.49 49.60 -14.79
C LYS A 85 2.95 49.83 -14.42
N LYS A 86 3.56 48.93 -13.64
CA LYS A 86 4.98 49.00 -13.26
C LYS A 86 5.84 48.32 -14.32
N PRO A 87 7.09 48.76 -14.54
CA PRO A 87 7.97 48.24 -15.59
C PRO A 87 8.59 46.88 -15.23
N TYR A 88 7.77 45.91 -14.79
CA TYR A 88 8.20 44.54 -14.56
C TYR A 88 8.20 43.75 -15.87
N LYS A 89 9.31 43.10 -16.17
CA LYS A 89 9.44 42.23 -17.35
C LYS A 89 8.49 41.04 -17.22
N ASN A 90 7.76 40.72 -18.29
CA ASN A 90 6.82 39.59 -18.40
C ASN A 90 5.54 39.64 -17.53
N ASN A 91 5.19 40.79 -16.94
CA ASN A 91 3.95 40.95 -16.15
C ASN A 91 2.97 41.93 -16.81
N SER A 92 2.57 41.63 -18.05
CA SER A 92 1.64 42.47 -18.82
C SER A 92 0.18 42.05 -18.71
N VAL A 93 -0.11 40.90 -18.07
CA VAL A 93 -1.46 40.32 -17.95
C VAL A 93 -1.72 39.98 -16.50
N ASP A 94 -2.85 40.45 -15.97
CA ASP A 94 -3.37 40.11 -14.65
C ASP A 94 -4.70 39.38 -14.82
N LEU A 95 -4.71 38.07 -14.53
CA LEU A 95 -5.91 37.23 -14.62
C LEU A 95 -6.67 37.16 -13.28
N TYR A 96 -6.17 37.82 -12.23
CA TYR A 96 -6.63 37.75 -10.83
C TYR A 96 -6.53 36.35 -10.20
N VAL A 97 -6.93 35.29 -10.91
CA VAL A 97 -6.83 33.89 -10.52
C VAL A 97 -5.73 33.18 -11.33
N PRO A 98 -4.70 32.59 -10.69
CA PRO A 98 -3.62 31.92 -11.39
C PRO A 98 -4.01 30.50 -11.83
N ILE A 99 -4.87 30.36 -12.85
CA ILE A 99 -5.45 29.08 -13.31
C ILE A 99 -4.38 28.03 -13.62
N PHE A 100 -3.31 28.40 -14.34
CA PHE A 100 -2.21 27.48 -14.66
C PHE A 100 -1.37 27.10 -13.43
N GLY A 101 -1.27 27.99 -12.43
CA GLY A 101 -0.62 27.69 -11.15
C GLY A 101 -1.43 26.68 -10.35
N LEU A 102 -2.76 26.84 -10.31
CA LEU A 102 -3.68 25.88 -9.68
C LEU A 102 -3.64 24.52 -10.37
N LEU A 103 -3.58 24.49 -11.71
CA LEU A 103 -3.45 23.23 -12.44
C LEU A 103 -2.14 22.50 -12.10
N ARG A 104 -1.01 23.22 -12.01
CA ARG A 104 0.28 22.65 -11.57
C ARG A 104 0.18 22.14 -10.13
N PHE A 105 -0.48 22.89 -9.26
CA PHE A 105 -0.75 22.45 -7.89
C PHE A 105 -1.48 21.11 -7.86
N LEU A 106 -2.59 21.00 -8.58
CA LEU A 106 -3.37 19.75 -8.65
C LEU A 106 -2.52 18.57 -9.14
N PHE A 107 -1.69 18.76 -10.16
CA PHE A 107 -0.83 17.68 -10.65
C PHE A 107 0.22 17.22 -9.64
N TYR A 108 1.03 18.14 -9.09
CA TYR A 108 2.12 17.74 -8.18
C TYR A 108 1.62 17.32 -6.80
N MET A 109 0.62 18.01 -6.24
CA MET A 109 0.02 17.58 -4.98
C MET A 109 -0.80 16.32 -5.15
N GLY A 110 -1.55 16.18 -6.25
CA GLY A 110 -2.28 14.96 -6.55
C GLY A 110 -1.34 13.77 -6.67
N TRP A 111 -0.20 13.92 -7.36
CA TRP A 111 0.78 12.84 -7.46
C TRP A 111 1.39 12.47 -6.10
N LEU A 112 1.70 13.46 -5.25
CA LEU A 112 2.15 13.19 -3.87
C LEU A 112 1.06 12.44 -3.07
N LYS A 113 -0.20 12.86 -3.18
CA LYS A 113 -1.32 12.26 -2.47
C LYS A 113 -1.59 10.82 -2.88
N VAL A 114 -1.48 10.48 -4.17
CA VAL A 114 -1.58 9.10 -4.64
C VAL A 114 -0.48 8.22 -4.03
N ALA A 115 0.74 8.75 -3.88
CA ALA A 115 1.81 7.99 -3.22
C ALA A 115 1.57 7.82 -1.72
N GLU A 116 0.95 8.81 -1.07
CA GLU A 116 0.60 8.75 0.35
C GLU A 116 -0.51 7.72 0.64
N THR A 117 -1.54 7.61 -0.20
CA THR A 117 -2.61 6.61 0.01
C THR A 117 -2.10 5.19 -0.20
N LEU A 118 -1.27 4.96 -1.21
CA LEU A 118 -0.74 3.63 -1.52
C LEU A 118 0.33 3.13 -0.53
N ILE A 119 0.78 3.96 0.41
CA ILE A 119 1.83 3.56 1.35
C ILE A 119 1.34 2.52 2.37
N SER A 120 0.05 2.54 2.70
CA SER A 120 -0.57 1.67 3.70
C SER A 120 -1.94 1.19 3.21
N PRO A 121 -1.98 0.26 2.23
CA PRO A 121 -3.21 -0.15 1.55
C PRO A 121 -4.13 -1.06 2.40
N PHE A 122 -3.82 -1.24 3.68
CA PHE A 122 -4.53 -2.11 4.62
C PHE A 122 -5.16 -1.30 5.78
N GLY A 123 -5.38 0.00 5.55
CA GLY A 123 -6.04 0.89 6.50
C GLY A 123 -7.56 0.84 6.39
N GLU A 124 -8.19 1.98 6.69
CA GLU A 124 -9.65 2.18 6.65
C GLU A 124 -10.04 3.23 5.58
N ASP A 125 -9.12 3.62 4.70
CA ASP A 125 -9.41 4.57 3.63
C ASP A 125 -10.32 3.93 2.57
N GLU A 126 -11.11 4.74 1.85
CA GLU A 126 -12.07 4.23 0.85
C GLU A 126 -11.42 3.40 -0.28
N ASP A 127 -10.13 3.64 -0.56
CA ASP A 127 -9.38 2.95 -1.61
C ASP A 127 -8.51 1.78 -1.07
N ASP A 128 -8.60 1.46 0.22
CA ASP A 128 -7.86 0.35 0.84
C ASP A 128 -8.47 -1.02 0.51
N PHE A 129 -7.71 -2.09 0.73
CA PHE A 129 -8.21 -3.45 0.51
C PHE A 129 -9.30 -3.83 1.52
N GLU A 130 -10.44 -4.34 1.04
CA GLU A 130 -11.52 -4.90 1.85
C GLU A 130 -11.15 -6.27 2.46
N ILE A 131 -10.20 -6.30 3.41
CA ILE A 131 -9.67 -7.55 4.00
C ILE A 131 -10.80 -8.41 4.61
N GLU A 132 -11.79 -7.79 5.24
CA GLU A 132 -12.92 -8.47 5.86
C GLU A 132 -13.72 -9.29 4.84
N GLU A 133 -14.06 -8.71 3.69
CA GLU A 133 -14.77 -9.41 2.61
C GLU A 133 -13.97 -10.63 2.11
N TYR A 134 -12.66 -10.47 1.93
CA TYR A 134 -11.79 -11.57 1.52
C TYR A 134 -11.76 -12.71 2.55
N ILE A 135 -11.73 -12.40 3.84
CA ILE A 135 -11.74 -13.41 4.91
C ILE A 135 -13.08 -14.15 4.91
N GLU A 136 -14.20 -13.42 4.92
CA GLU A 136 -15.54 -14.01 4.92
C GLU A 136 -15.73 -14.93 3.71
N ARG A 137 -15.38 -14.45 2.52
CA ARG A 137 -15.47 -15.22 1.28
C ARG A 137 -14.63 -16.50 1.35
N ASN A 138 -13.40 -16.41 1.85
CA ASN A 138 -12.49 -17.56 1.91
C ASN A 138 -12.98 -18.60 2.93
N VAL A 139 -13.54 -18.18 4.06
CA VAL A 139 -14.15 -19.09 5.05
C VAL A 139 -15.39 -19.77 4.46
N GLN A 140 -16.27 -19.01 3.80
CA GLN A 140 -17.48 -19.55 3.18
C GLN A 140 -17.15 -20.56 2.08
N VAL A 141 -16.20 -20.26 1.19
CA VAL A 141 -15.84 -21.17 0.09
C VAL A 141 -15.00 -22.35 0.60
N GLY A 142 -14.19 -22.17 1.63
CA GLY A 142 -13.35 -23.24 2.17
C GLY A 142 -14.08 -24.29 3.00
N LEU A 143 -15.27 -23.95 3.55
CA LEU A 143 -16.08 -24.85 4.39
C LEU A 143 -17.30 -25.44 3.67
N ASN A 144 -17.65 -24.93 2.49
CA ASN A 144 -18.71 -25.49 1.63
C ASN A 144 -18.13 -26.55 0.68
#